data_AF-A0A2N4XSZ2-F1
#
_entry.id   AF-A0A2N4XSZ2-F1
#
_cell.length_a   1.000
_cell.length_b   1.000
_cell.length_c   1.000
_cell.angle_alpha   90.00
_cell.angle_beta   90.00
_cell.angle_gamma   90.00
#
_symmetry.space_group_name_H-M   'P 1'
#
loop_
_entity.id
_entity.type
_entity.pdbx_description
1 polymer ?
#
loop_
_entity_poly.entity_id
_entity_poly.type
_entity_poly.pdbx_seq_one_letter_code
_entity_poly.pdbx_strand_id
1 'polypeptide(L)'
;MRILIATILFGLASLLVACKSKAPEAFSTNTEAEALMQVAFPGWKKDALVVTQVTQPDTDASGVKQELPLWVQVTPAKVATLSADRVLLIVAGTPSDAQGASQAGHSTPGNLGAYWFERREGRWYLAGSQPSFAWSGFFGDPGELTLTPLGNGQQALGVVNGSCWQGMCGRWLSLYALGAQRVDALLGSEEALMIESDASGATPGCPDLVAAKPGSQHRLSLEDYSTNYGCYSVSGTWQIQPGGSQPGDLVISFTGKQTSAQVVPIQAPAAPASAPASEPLEEGEAPPSEEYLVQVQAVQARLIYRFKDGLYRHASGDNPAPGF
;
A
#
# COMPACT_ATOMS: atom_id res chain seq x y z
N MET A 1 -27.57 73.36 -58.04
CA MET A 1 -27.37 71.93 -57.73
C MET A 1 -26.15 71.84 -56.81
N ARG A 2 -26.37 71.63 -55.51
CA ARG A 2 -25.31 71.57 -54.48
C ARG A 2 -24.85 70.11 -54.35
N ILE A 3 -23.55 69.84 -54.40
CA ILE A 3 -22.99 68.51 -54.09
C ILE A 3 -21.95 68.70 -52.99
N LEU A 4 -22.19 67.99 -51.87
CA LEU A 4 -21.42 67.97 -50.64
C LEU A 4 -20.04 67.32 -50.82
N ILE A 5 -19.03 67.88 -50.16
CA ILE A 5 -17.72 67.27 -49.90
C ILE A 5 -17.83 66.52 -48.58
N ALA A 6 -17.66 65.19 -48.61
CA ALA A 6 -17.63 64.34 -47.42
C ALA A 6 -16.17 63.98 -47.08
N THR A 7 -15.66 64.59 -46.01
CA THR A 7 -14.34 64.29 -45.44
C THR A 7 -14.44 63.08 -44.52
N ILE A 8 -13.83 61.96 -44.90
CA ILE A 8 -13.74 60.75 -44.07
C ILE A 8 -12.45 60.82 -43.23
N LEU A 9 -12.61 61.01 -41.92
CA LEU A 9 -11.54 60.93 -40.93
C LEU A 9 -11.34 59.44 -40.56
N PHE A 10 -10.26 58.81 -41.03
CA PHE A 10 -9.84 57.48 -40.57
C PHE A 10 -9.08 57.64 -39.24
N GLY A 11 -9.74 57.31 -38.13
CA GLY A 11 -9.10 57.20 -36.83
C GLY A 11 -8.24 55.94 -36.73
N LEU A 12 -6.93 56.12 -36.59
CA LEU A 12 -5.99 55.06 -36.20
C LEU A 12 -6.26 54.68 -34.73
N ALA A 13 -6.99 53.60 -34.50
CA ALA A 13 -7.10 52.98 -33.19
C ALA A 13 -5.87 52.07 -32.96
N SER A 14 -4.89 52.58 -32.21
CA SER A 14 -3.74 51.81 -31.73
C SER A 14 -4.20 50.69 -30.79
N LEU A 15 -4.27 49.46 -31.30
CA LEU A 15 -4.41 48.25 -30.50
C LEU A 15 -3.12 48.03 -29.69
N LEU A 16 -3.11 48.51 -28.44
CA LEU A 16 -2.14 48.07 -27.44
C LEU A 16 -2.42 46.61 -27.11
N VAL A 17 -1.81 45.70 -27.87
CA VAL A 17 -1.70 44.29 -27.49
C VAL A 17 -0.83 44.25 -26.24
N ALA A 18 -1.48 44.18 -25.07
CA ALA A 18 -0.81 43.91 -23.82
C ALA A 18 -0.17 42.51 -23.92
N CYS A 19 1.11 42.45 -24.28
CA CYS A 19 1.94 41.27 -24.09
C CYS A 19 1.94 40.95 -22.59
N LYS A 20 0.99 40.11 -22.15
CA LYS A 20 1.08 39.43 -20.85
C LYS A 20 2.35 38.59 -20.91
N SER A 21 3.44 39.11 -20.34
CA SER A 21 4.64 38.33 -20.09
C SER A 21 4.23 37.10 -19.29
N LYS A 22 4.38 35.92 -19.90
CA LYS A 22 4.19 34.64 -19.21
C LYS A 22 5.12 34.67 -18.00
N ALA A 23 4.58 34.47 -16.80
CA ALA A 23 5.40 34.39 -15.59
C ALA A 23 6.54 33.38 -15.83
N PRO A 24 7.77 33.67 -15.37
CA PRO A 24 8.89 32.76 -15.56
C PRO A 24 8.53 31.40 -14.98
N GLU A 25 8.81 30.34 -15.74
CA GLU A 25 8.56 28.96 -15.32
C GLU A 25 9.43 28.63 -14.10
N ALA A 26 8.83 28.06 -13.06
CA ALA A 26 9.53 27.66 -11.85
C ALA A 26 10.58 26.57 -12.16
N PHE A 27 11.72 26.61 -11.48
CA PHE A 27 12.80 25.65 -11.67
C PHE A 27 13.59 25.41 -10.39
N SER A 28 14.31 24.30 -10.35
CA SER A 28 15.30 23.96 -9.32
C SER A 28 16.70 23.85 -9.93
N THR A 29 17.74 24.12 -9.16
CA THR A 29 19.15 23.93 -9.54
C THR A 29 19.74 22.59 -9.09
N ASN A 30 18.98 21.82 -8.29
CA ASN A 30 19.36 20.50 -7.80
C ASN A 30 18.17 19.53 -7.80
N THR A 31 18.41 18.27 -7.45
CA THR A 31 17.42 17.19 -7.44
C THR A 31 16.97 16.82 -6.03
N GLU A 32 17.25 17.65 -5.03
CA GLU A 32 16.79 17.40 -3.66
C GLU A 32 15.27 17.44 -3.60
N ALA A 33 14.66 16.55 -2.82
CA ALA A 33 13.20 16.39 -2.80
C ALA A 33 12.47 17.69 -2.45
N GLU A 34 12.98 18.43 -1.46
CA GLU A 34 12.41 19.73 -1.05
C GLU A 34 12.47 20.78 -2.16
N ALA A 35 13.55 20.81 -2.95
CA ALA A 35 13.70 21.75 -4.05
C ALA A 35 12.77 21.41 -5.23
N LEU A 36 12.61 20.12 -5.53
CA LEU A 36 11.65 19.66 -6.53
C LEU A 36 10.19 19.90 -6.09
N MET A 37 9.88 19.75 -4.79
CA MET A 37 8.56 20.09 -4.24
C MET A 37 8.19 21.55 -4.48
N GLN A 38 9.11 22.49 -4.27
CA GLN A 38 8.86 23.92 -4.51
C GLN A 38 8.52 24.23 -5.97
N VAL A 39 9.04 23.44 -6.91
CA VAL A 39 8.73 23.57 -8.34
C VAL A 39 7.37 22.94 -8.67
N ALA A 40 7.07 21.74 -8.14
CA ALA A 40 5.80 21.06 -8.38
C ALA A 40 4.61 21.71 -7.68
N PHE A 41 4.83 22.32 -6.51
CA PHE A 41 3.80 22.90 -5.66
C PHE A 41 4.20 24.33 -5.27
N PRO A 42 3.82 25.34 -6.08
CA PRO A 42 4.12 26.73 -5.79
C PRO A 42 3.62 27.14 -4.40
N GLY A 43 4.52 27.70 -3.59
CA GLY A 43 4.21 28.08 -2.20
C GLY A 43 4.53 26.99 -1.16
N TRP A 44 4.89 25.78 -1.58
CA TRP A 44 5.39 24.76 -0.67
C TRP A 44 6.65 25.23 0.06
N LYS A 45 6.71 24.97 1.36
CA LYS A 45 7.88 25.13 2.21
C LYS A 45 7.95 23.95 3.16
N LYS A 46 9.15 23.67 3.67
CA LYS A 46 9.30 22.75 4.78
C LYS A 46 8.36 23.18 5.92
N ASP A 47 7.61 22.22 6.45
CA ASP A 47 6.60 22.40 7.51
C ASP A 47 5.36 23.24 7.12
N ALA A 48 5.24 23.67 5.87
CA ALA A 48 4.01 24.30 5.38
C ALA A 48 3.02 23.25 4.86
N LEU A 49 1.75 23.43 5.22
CA LEU A 49 0.65 22.65 4.66
C LEU A 49 0.44 23.04 3.21
N VAL A 50 0.63 22.10 2.30
CA VAL A 50 0.14 22.20 0.93
C VAL A 50 -0.92 21.15 0.75
N VAL A 51 -2.13 21.62 0.50
CA VAL A 51 -3.28 20.79 0.20
C VAL A 51 -3.53 20.87 -1.30
N THR A 52 -3.70 19.72 -1.93
CA THR A 52 -4.06 19.63 -3.34
C THR A 52 -5.20 18.65 -3.53
N GLN A 53 -5.93 18.81 -4.63
CA GLN A 53 -7.01 17.90 -4.98
C GLN A 53 -6.46 16.80 -5.88
N VAL A 54 -6.74 15.55 -5.53
CA VAL A 54 -6.40 14.35 -6.29
C VAL A 54 -7.67 13.51 -6.53
N THR A 55 -7.58 12.53 -7.42
CA THR A 55 -8.66 11.56 -7.63
C THR A 55 -8.36 10.24 -6.93
N GLN A 56 -9.38 9.69 -6.27
CA GLN A 56 -9.38 8.33 -5.75
C GLN A 56 -10.36 7.47 -6.55
N PRO A 57 -9.91 6.31 -7.08
CA PRO A 57 -10.84 5.31 -7.60
C PRO A 57 -11.80 4.87 -6.49
N ASP A 58 -13.09 4.92 -6.79
CA ASP A 58 -14.15 4.48 -5.90
C ASP A 58 -15.13 3.59 -6.69
N THR A 59 -15.87 2.77 -5.97
CA THR A 59 -16.94 1.95 -6.54
C THR A 59 -18.19 2.19 -5.72
N ASP A 60 -19.23 2.73 -6.35
CA ASP A 60 -20.46 3.03 -5.65
C ASP A 60 -21.20 1.75 -5.20
N ALA A 61 -22.29 1.93 -4.44
CA ALA A 61 -23.10 0.82 -3.95
C ALA A 61 -23.72 -0.06 -5.06
N SER A 62 -23.73 0.41 -6.32
CA SER A 62 -24.21 -0.33 -7.48
C SER A 62 -23.09 -1.04 -8.26
N GLY A 63 -21.84 -0.90 -7.83
CA GLY A 63 -20.68 -1.49 -8.50
C GLY A 63 -20.11 -0.62 -9.63
N VAL A 64 -20.58 0.62 -9.80
CA VAL A 64 -20.07 1.53 -10.83
C VAL A 64 -18.79 2.19 -10.35
N LYS A 65 -17.73 2.04 -11.16
CA LYS A 65 -16.45 2.70 -10.91
C LYS A 65 -16.56 4.20 -11.16
N GLN A 66 -16.08 5.00 -10.21
CA GLN A 66 -16.04 6.44 -10.29
C GLN A 66 -14.71 6.98 -9.76
N GLU A 67 -14.42 8.25 -10.03
CA GLU A 67 -13.29 8.96 -9.46
C GLU A 67 -13.80 10.05 -8.52
N LEU A 68 -13.47 9.94 -7.24
CA LEU A 68 -13.84 10.94 -6.24
C LEU A 68 -12.73 11.97 -6.08
N PRO A 69 -13.05 13.27 -6.14
CA PRO A 69 -12.09 14.30 -5.80
C PRO A 69 -11.88 14.33 -4.27
N LEU A 70 -10.63 14.21 -3.84
CA LEU A 70 -10.24 14.29 -2.44
C LEU A 70 -9.12 15.30 -2.25
N TRP A 71 -9.14 15.97 -1.12
CA TRP A 71 -8.04 16.82 -0.70
C TRP A 71 -7.00 15.98 0.03
N VAL A 72 -5.73 16.19 -0.32
CA VAL A 72 -4.59 15.55 0.35
C VAL A 72 -3.56 16.60 0.72
N GLN A 73 -3.01 16.46 1.92
CA GLN A 73 -1.80 17.15 2.33
C GLN A 73 -0.59 16.41 1.77
N VAL A 74 0.21 17.09 0.93
CA VAL A 74 1.34 16.46 0.22
C VAL A 74 2.68 16.68 0.90
N THR A 75 3.51 15.63 0.95
CA THR A 75 4.88 15.66 1.44
C THR A 75 5.83 14.95 0.46
N PRO A 76 7.12 15.37 0.37
CA PRO A 76 8.10 14.65 -0.43
C PRO A 76 8.37 13.26 0.17
N ALA A 77 8.39 12.21 -0.67
CA ALA A 77 8.58 10.84 -0.20
C ALA A 77 9.87 10.21 -0.74
N LYS A 78 10.10 10.24 -2.05
CA LYS A 78 11.32 9.72 -2.70
C LYS A 78 11.67 10.53 -3.94
N VAL A 79 12.96 10.52 -4.31
CA VAL A 79 13.41 10.96 -5.63
C VAL A 79 14.09 9.79 -6.33
N ALA A 80 13.69 9.51 -7.57
CA ALA A 80 14.27 8.48 -8.43
C ALA A 80 14.95 9.14 -9.64
N THR A 81 16.18 8.74 -9.93
CA THR A 81 16.89 9.17 -11.14
C THR A 81 16.54 8.22 -12.27
N LEU A 82 15.81 8.72 -13.28
CA LEU A 82 15.42 7.92 -14.45
C LEU A 82 16.49 7.96 -15.55
N SER A 83 17.18 9.08 -15.68
CA SER A 83 18.34 9.28 -16.57
C SER A 83 19.15 10.50 -16.12
N ALA A 84 20.23 10.84 -16.83
CA ALA A 84 21.02 12.05 -16.53
C ALA A 84 20.21 13.36 -16.59
N ASP A 85 19.16 13.40 -17.42
CA ASP A 85 18.35 14.59 -17.67
C ASP A 85 16.88 14.44 -17.23
N ARG A 86 16.55 13.34 -16.54
CA ARG A 86 15.21 13.10 -15.99
C ARG A 86 15.25 12.53 -14.58
N VAL A 87 14.50 13.18 -13.68
CA VAL A 87 14.24 12.68 -12.33
C VAL A 87 12.73 12.65 -12.07
N LEU A 88 12.34 11.79 -11.14
CA LEU A 88 10.97 11.62 -10.69
C LEU A 88 10.91 11.90 -9.20
N LEU A 89 10.03 12.80 -8.80
CA LEU A 89 9.65 13.00 -7.41
C LEU A 89 8.39 12.17 -7.12
N ILE A 90 8.47 11.30 -6.13
CA ILE A 90 7.33 10.64 -5.52
C ILE A 90 6.91 11.46 -4.31
N VAL A 91 5.62 11.76 -4.22
CA VAL A 91 5.01 12.43 -3.07
C VAL A 91 4.04 11.49 -2.37
N ALA A 92 3.96 11.63 -1.05
CA ALA A 92 2.93 10.99 -0.23
C ALA A 92 1.86 12.02 0.10
N GLY A 93 0.60 11.61 0.07
CA GLY A 93 -0.55 12.44 0.38
C GLY A 93 -1.36 11.85 1.53
N THR A 94 -1.55 12.61 2.61
CA THR A 94 -2.47 12.24 3.69
C THR A 94 -3.83 12.89 3.43
N PRO A 95 -4.94 12.12 3.41
CA PRO A 95 -6.28 12.69 3.24
C PRO A 95 -6.58 13.79 4.25
N SER A 96 -7.10 14.90 3.73
CA SER A 96 -7.47 16.07 4.51
C SER A 96 -8.75 16.71 3.97
N ASP A 97 -9.26 17.72 4.66
CA ASP A 97 -10.20 18.66 4.07
C ASP A 97 -9.45 19.77 3.29
N ALA A 98 -10.20 20.73 2.74
CA ALA A 98 -9.65 21.86 1.98
C ALA A 98 -8.83 22.83 2.85
N GLN A 99 -8.98 22.76 4.18
CA GLN A 99 -8.25 23.57 5.15
C GLN A 99 -6.99 22.84 5.68
N GLY A 100 -6.80 21.58 5.29
CA GLY A 100 -5.66 20.75 5.71
C GLY A 100 -5.89 20.00 7.02
N ALA A 101 -7.12 19.97 7.56
CA ALA A 101 -7.41 19.12 8.70
C ALA A 101 -7.47 17.66 8.24
N SER A 102 -6.74 16.78 8.94
CA SER A 102 -6.66 15.36 8.60
C SER A 102 -8.04 14.70 8.59
N GLN A 103 -8.29 13.89 7.56
CA GLN A 103 -9.45 13.02 7.41
C GLN A 103 -9.03 11.54 7.48
N ALA A 104 -7.81 11.27 7.96
CA ALA A 104 -7.28 9.93 8.05
C ALA A 104 -7.91 9.14 9.22
N GLY A 105 -8.68 8.11 8.90
CA GLY A 105 -9.09 7.05 9.81
C GLY A 105 -8.25 5.79 9.67
N HIS A 106 -8.55 4.77 10.46
CA HIS A 106 -7.82 3.51 10.45
C HIS A 106 -7.74 2.88 9.04
N SER A 107 -8.88 2.75 8.37
CA SER A 107 -8.96 2.18 7.01
C SER A 107 -8.66 3.18 5.89
N THR A 108 -8.23 4.41 6.21
CA THR A 108 -7.99 5.42 5.20
C THR A 108 -6.58 5.25 4.62
N PRO A 109 -6.43 4.98 3.31
CA PRO A 109 -5.11 4.90 2.68
C PRO A 109 -4.47 6.26 2.49
N GLY A 110 -3.14 6.28 2.41
CA GLY A 110 -2.39 7.40 1.87
C GLY A 110 -2.34 7.38 0.35
N ASN A 111 -2.29 8.56 -0.26
CA ASN A 111 -2.10 8.75 -1.69
C ASN A 111 -0.61 8.71 -2.06
N LEU A 112 -0.30 8.21 -3.25
CA LEU A 112 0.99 8.38 -3.90
C LEU A 112 0.84 9.10 -5.23
N GLY A 113 1.65 10.14 -5.42
CA GLY A 113 1.71 10.95 -6.64
C GLY A 113 3.12 10.97 -7.23
N ALA A 114 3.21 11.20 -8.55
CA ALA A 114 4.47 11.21 -9.29
C ALA A 114 4.61 12.50 -10.12
N TYR A 115 5.75 13.16 -10.02
CA TYR A 115 6.06 14.42 -10.71
C TYR A 115 7.40 14.28 -11.43
N TRP A 116 7.39 14.39 -12.76
CA TRP A 116 8.58 14.24 -13.60
C TRP A 116 9.24 15.60 -13.83
N PHE A 117 10.56 15.60 -13.75
CA PHE A 117 11.37 16.78 -14.03
C PHE A 117 12.34 16.51 -15.16
N GLU A 118 12.52 17.51 -16.01
CA GLU A 118 13.47 17.50 -17.11
C GLU A 118 14.53 18.58 -16.93
N ARG A 119 15.78 18.21 -17.23
CA ARG A 119 16.90 19.14 -17.18
C ARG A 119 16.98 19.95 -18.46
N ARG A 120 16.92 21.28 -18.35
CA ARG A 120 17.10 22.23 -19.46
C ARG A 120 18.07 23.31 -19.01
N GLU A 121 19.16 23.51 -19.76
CA GLU A 121 20.19 24.51 -19.45
C GLU A 121 20.71 24.41 -18.00
N GLY A 122 20.90 23.18 -17.51
CA GLY A 122 21.38 22.93 -16.14
C GLY A 122 20.34 23.10 -15.03
N ARG A 123 19.08 23.44 -15.36
CA ARG A 123 17.98 23.64 -14.41
C ARG A 123 16.90 22.56 -14.58
N TRP A 124 16.23 22.19 -13.49
CA TRP A 124 15.17 21.19 -13.46
C TRP A 124 13.80 21.85 -13.49
N TYR A 125 12.97 21.43 -14.44
CA TYR A 125 11.62 21.96 -14.66
C TYR A 125 10.61 20.84 -14.60
N LEU A 126 9.41 21.12 -14.09
CA LEU A 126 8.31 20.17 -14.11
C LEU A 126 7.91 19.88 -15.57
N ALA A 127 8.03 18.63 -15.97
CA ALA A 127 7.74 18.16 -17.32
C ALA A 127 6.39 17.42 -17.42
N GLY A 128 5.89 16.89 -16.30
CA GLY A 128 4.61 16.20 -16.23
C GLY A 128 4.28 15.75 -14.81
N SER A 129 3.04 15.34 -14.60
CA SER A 129 2.59 14.80 -13.32
C SER A 129 1.51 13.75 -13.48
N GLN A 130 1.45 12.87 -12.49
CA GLN A 130 0.40 11.90 -12.22
C GLN A 130 0.09 12.08 -10.74
N PRO A 131 -0.76 13.07 -10.37
CA PRO A 131 -0.98 13.48 -8.99
C PRO A 131 -1.48 12.35 -8.08
N SER A 132 -2.04 11.30 -8.67
CA SER A 132 -2.49 10.08 -8.01
C SER A 132 -2.22 8.90 -8.92
N PHE A 133 -1.33 8.00 -8.51
CA PHE A 133 -1.10 6.72 -9.20
C PHE A 133 -1.43 5.51 -8.33
N ALA A 134 -1.50 5.68 -7.01
CA ALA A 134 -1.88 4.64 -6.07
C ALA A 134 -2.48 5.23 -4.79
N TRP A 135 -3.32 4.42 -4.15
CA TRP A 135 -3.81 4.61 -2.79
C TRP A 135 -3.43 3.35 -2.01
N SER A 136 -2.67 3.51 -0.94
CA SER A 136 -2.03 2.39 -0.23
C SER A 136 -2.04 2.66 1.28
N GLY A 137 -1.93 1.59 2.07
CA GLY A 137 -1.74 1.68 3.51
C GLY A 137 -2.96 2.14 4.30
N PHE A 138 -2.68 2.71 5.47
CA PHE A 138 -3.64 2.89 6.56
C PHE A 138 -3.30 4.19 7.30
N PHE A 139 -4.27 4.74 8.04
CA PHE A 139 -4.08 5.99 8.79
C PHE A 139 -3.55 7.17 7.94
N GLY A 140 -3.85 7.16 6.64
CA GLY A 140 -3.41 8.19 5.68
C GLY A 140 -1.92 8.13 5.34
N ASP A 141 -1.23 7.04 5.69
CA ASP A 141 0.17 6.77 5.34
C ASP A 141 0.23 5.68 4.24
N PRO A 142 0.88 5.94 3.09
CA PRO A 142 1.04 4.94 2.03
C PRO A 142 1.92 3.74 2.43
N GLY A 143 2.74 3.88 3.48
CA GLY A 143 3.66 2.86 3.97
C GLY A 143 5.13 3.10 3.61
N GLU A 144 5.94 2.07 3.80
CA GLU A 144 7.37 2.09 3.52
C GLU A 144 7.65 2.04 2.01
N LEU A 145 8.45 2.99 1.54
CA LEU A 145 8.81 3.13 0.13
C LEU A 145 10.27 2.70 -0.13
N THR A 146 10.45 1.73 -1.01
CA THR A 146 11.78 1.23 -1.42
C THR A 146 11.95 1.34 -2.93
N LEU A 147 13.05 1.96 -3.38
CA LEU A 147 13.43 1.92 -4.79
C LEU A 147 14.25 0.65 -5.06
N THR A 148 13.86 -0.14 -6.04
CA THR A 148 14.50 -1.42 -6.37
C THR A 148 14.86 -1.46 -7.86
N PRO A 149 16.08 -1.84 -8.24
CA PRO A 149 16.44 -2.02 -9.64
C PRO A 149 15.58 -3.11 -10.31
N LEU A 150 15.12 -2.83 -11.52
CA LEU A 150 14.47 -3.81 -12.41
C LEU A 150 15.45 -4.37 -13.47
N GLY A 151 16.65 -3.81 -13.60
CA GLY A 151 17.59 -4.12 -14.69
C GLY A 151 17.57 -3.06 -15.80
N ASN A 152 18.62 -2.99 -16.62
CA ASN A 152 18.77 -1.99 -17.70
C ASN A 152 18.56 -0.52 -17.28
N GLY A 153 18.90 -0.17 -16.03
CA GLY A 153 18.67 1.17 -15.49
C GLY A 153 17.22 1.50 -15.15
N GLN A 154 16.28 0.56 -15.33
CA GLN A 154 14.90 0.71 -14.88
C GLN A 154 14.81 0.48 -13.36
N GLN A 155 13.86 1.17 -12.73
CA GLN A 155 13.58 1.07 -11.30
C GLN A 155 12.11 0.78 -11.06
N ALA A 156 11.84 0.06 -9.98
CA ALA A 156 10.53 -0.08 -9.40
C ALA A 156 10.47 0.66 -8.05
N LEU A 157 9.27 1.06 -7.66
CA LEU A 157 8.90 1.44 -6.31
C LEU A 157 8.17 0.26 -5.67
N GLY A 158 8.77 -0.33 -4.63
CA GLY A 158 8.09 -1.19 -3.68
C GLY A 158 7.42 -0.35 -2.60
N VAL A 159 6.15 -0.66 -2.33
CA VAL A 159 5.35 -0.02 -1.28
C VAL A 159 4.92 -1.12 -0.33
N VAL A 160 5.44 -1.10 0.89
CA VAL A 160 5.05 -2.04 1.94
C VAL A 160 4.25 -1.31 3.00
N ASN A 161 3.00 -1.70 3.18
CA ASN A 161 2.13 -1.15 4.21
C ASN A 161 1.54 -2.28 5.05
N GLY A 162 0.96 -1.94 6.20
CA GLY A 162 0.32 -2.91 7.06
C GLY A 162 -0.50 -2.26 8.16
N SER A 163 -1.39 -3.05 8.76
CA SER A 163 -2.15 -2.65 9.94
C SER A 163 -2.57 -3.87 10.74
N CYS A 164 -3.13 -3.62 11.93
CA CYS A 164 -3.67 -4.63 12.81
C CYS A 164 -5.17 -4.37 13.08
N TRP A 165 -6.01 -5.39 12.94
CA TRP A 165 -7.42 -5.36 13.28
C TRP A 165 -7.75 -6.49 14.25
N GLN A 166 -8.22 -6.16 15.46
CA GLN A 166 -8.59 -7.14 16.48
C GLN A 166 -7.47 -8.15 16.82
N GLY A 167 -6.22 -7.68 16.85
CA GLY A 167 -5.07 -8.53 17.15
C GLY A 167 -4.55 -9.38 15.98
N MET A 168 -5.17 -9.28 14.80
CA MET A 168 -4.64 -9.81 13.54
C MET A 168 -3.91 -8.71 12.78
N CYS A 169 -2.65 -8.91 12.45
CA CYS A 169 -1.82 -7.96 11.72
C CYS A 169 -1.46 -8.52 10.34
N GLY A 170 -1.41 -7.65 9.35
CA GLY A 170 -1.00 -8.00 7.99
C GLY A 170 -0.08 -6.95 7.41
N ARG A 171 0.81 -7.37 6.51
CA ARG A 171 1.57 -6.46 5.64
C ARG A 171 1.44 -6.88 4.18
N TRP A 172 1.32 -5.89 3.31
CA TRP A 172 1.14 -6.07 1.88
C TRP A 172 2.19 -5.31 1.08
N LEU A 173 2.67 -5.94 0.01
CA LEU A 173 3.60 -5.38 -0.96
C LEU A 173 2.87 -5.02 -2.25
N SER A 174 2.93 -3.76 -2.65
CA SER A 174 2.64 -3.33 -4.03
C SER A 174 3.93 -2.98 -4.75
N LEU A 175 3.97 -3.19 -6.08
CA LEU A 175 5.12 -2.87 -6.92
C LEU A 175 4.70 -2.02 -8.11
N TYR A 176 5.48 -0.98 -8.40
CA TYR A 176 5.21 -0.05 -9.49
C TYR A 176 6.47 0.20 -10.32
N ALA A 177 6.39 0.13 -11.65
CA ALA A 177 7.46 0.53 -12.54
C ALA A 177 7.50 2.05 -12.68
N LEU A 178 8.71 2.61 -12.57
CA LEU A 178 8.95 4.04 -12.72
C LEU A 178 9.33 4.35 -14.17
N GLY A 179 8.32 4.67 -14.98
CA GLY A 179 8.48 5.04 -16.38
C GLY A 179 8.88 6.50 -16.57
N ALA A 180 9.24 6.85 -17.81
CA ALA A 180 9.64 8.21 -18.19
C ALA A 180 8.51 9.25 -18.10
N GLN A 181 7.24 8.81 -18.11
CA GLN A 181 6.07 9.69 -18.14
C GLN A 181 4.88 9.18 -17.31
N ARG A 182 4.93 7.93 -16.83
CA ARG A 182 3.85 7.29 -16.06
C ARG A 182 4.43 6.29 -15.08
N VAL A 183 3.71 6.07 -13.99
CA VAL A 183 3.96 4.99 -13.04
C VAL A 183 2.93 3.89 -13.31
N ASP A 184 3.40 2.66 -13.44
CA ASP A 184 2.58 1.50 -13.81
C ASP A 184 2.63 0.41 -12.73
N ALA A 185 1.48 -0.09 -12.30
CA ALA A 185 1.41 -1.24 -11.39
C ALA A 185 2.00 -2.48 -12.06
N LEU A 186 2.80 -3.23 -11.31
CA LEU A 186 3.52 -4.41 -11.81
C LEU A 186 2.87 -5.74 -11.40
N LEU A 187 1.89 -5.75 -10.52
CA LEU A 187 1.26 -6.98 -10.00
C LEU A 187 -0.05 -7.36 -10.73
N GLY A 188 -0.45 -6.58 -11.75
CA GLY A 188 -1.58 -6.92 -12.61
C GLY A 188 -2.92 -6.87 -11.88
N SER A 189 -3.62 -8.01 -11.84
CA SER A 189 -4.90 -8.15 -11.13
C SER A 189 -4.75 -8.25 -9.62
N GLU A 190 -3.55 -8.54 -9.12
CA GLU A 190 -3.25 -8.51 -7.70
C GLU A 190 -2.82 -7.08 -7.36
N GLU A 191 -3.61 -6.36 -6.57
CA GLU A 191 -3.28 -4.97 -6.20
C GLU A 191 -2.11 -4.92 -5.19
N ALA A 192 -2.01 -5.96 -4.35
CA ALA A 192 -0.90 -6.14 -3.41
C ALA A 192 -0.74 -7.62 -3.01
N LEU A 193 0.50 -8.01 -2.69
CA LEU A 193 0.83 -9.34 -2.20
C LEU A 193 0.93 -9.32 -0.68
N MET A 194 0.19 -10.19 0.02
CA MET A 194 0.40 -10.35 1.46
C MET A 194 1.77 -10.97 1.71
N ILE A 195 2.64 -10.24 2.42
CA ILE A 195 4.00 -10.66 2.74
C ILE A 195 4.20 -10.91 4.24
N GLU A 196 3.24 -10.52 5.08
CA GLU A 196 3.24 -10.84 6.51
C GLU A 196 1.81 -11.04 6.99
N SER A 197 1.62 -12.01 7.88
CA SER A 197 0.36 -12.23 8.57
C SER A 197 0.64 -12.78 9.97
N ASP A 198 0.08 -12.14 10.99
CA ASP A 198 0.25 -12.50 12.40
C ASP A 198 -1.10 -12.43 13.12
N ALA A 199 -1.49 -13.52 13.78
CA ALA A 199 -2.69 -13.59 14.61
C ALA A 199 -2.33 -13.89 16.08
N SER A 200 -1.08 -13.64 16.48
CA SER A 200 -0.63 -13.89 17.84
C SER A 200 -1.40 -13.05 18.86
N GLY A 201 -1.85 -11.85 18.48
CA GLY A 201 -2.64 -10.98 19.34
C GLY A 201 -4.15 -11.22 19.33
N ALA A 202 -4.66 -12.13 18.49
CA ALA A 202 -6.10 -12.30 18.27
C ALA A 202 -6.79 -13.15 19.35
N THR A 203 -6.04 -14.02 20.04
CA THR A 203 -6.57 -14.91 21.09
C THR A 203 -5.53 -15.06 22.21
N PRO A 204 -5.91 -15.03 23.51
CA PRO A 204 -4.95 -14.99 24.63
C PRO A 204 -3.86 -16.08 24.62
N GLY A 205 -4.13 -17.29 24.12
CA GLY A 205 -3.16 -18.39 24.05
C GLY A 205 -2.25 -18.38 22.81
N CYS A 206 -2.52 -17.55 21.80
CA CYS A 206 -1.76 -17.57 20.56
C CYS A 206 -0.29 -17.15 20.67
N PRO A 207 0.11 -16.15 21.51
CA PRO A 207 1.51 -15.76 21.65
C PRO A 207 2.40 -16.94 22.09
N ASP A 208 1.92 -17.75 23.04
CA ASP A 208 2.65 -18.90 23.54
C ASP A 208 2.74 -20.02 22.49
N LEU A 209 1.67 -20.24 21.73
CA LEU A 209 1.64 -21.23 20.65
C LEU A 209 2.61 -20.89 19.51
N VAL A 210 2.66 -19.63 19.07
CA VAL A 210 3.63 -19.20 18.05
C VAL A 210 5.04 -19.13 18.60
N ALA A 211 5.25 -18.96 19.91
CA ALA A 211 6.57 -19.07 20.53
C ALA A 211 7.04 -20.54 20.63
N ALA A 212 6.12 -21.50 20.76
CA ALA A 212 6.43 -22.91 20.98
C ALA A 212 7.22 -23.57 19.84
N LYS A 213 7.85 -24.71 20.16
CA LYS A 213 8.66 -25.47 19.20
C LYS A 213 7.75 -26.11 18.12
N PRO A 214 8.12 -26.06 16.82
CA PRO A 214 7.43 -26.82 15.79
C PRO A 214 7.35 -28.31 16.12
N GLY A 215 6.19 -28.91 15.86
CA GLY A 215 5.85 -30.29 16.22
C GLY A 215 5.31 -30.47 17.64
N SER A 216 5.32 -29.43 18.49
CA SER A 216 4.66 -29.50 19.79
C SER A 216 3.14 -29.61 19.66
N GLN A 217 2.53 -30.29 20.63
CA GLN A 217 1.09 -30.47 20.73
C GLN A 217 0.60 -29.91 22.05
N HIS A 218 -0.53 -29.22 22.01
CA HIS A 218 -1.17 -28.58 23.16
C HIS A 218 -2.64 -28.97 23.17
N ARG A 219 -3.19 -29.20 24.35
CA ARG A 219 -4.60 -29.49 24.52
C ARG A 219 -5.25 -28.24 25.10
N LEU A 220 -6.14 -27.62 24.35
CA LEU A 220 -6.71 -26.30 24.66
C LEU A 220 -8.22 -26.33 24.58
N SER A 221 -8.87 -25.52 25.40
CA SER A 221 -10.31 -25.26 25.30
C SER A 221 -10.61 -24.29 24.14
N LEU A 222 -11.88 -24.14 23.77
CA LEU A 222 -12.32 -23.10 22.82
C LEU A 222 -12.04 -21.68 23.32
N GLU A 223 -12.02 -21.46 24.64
CA GLU A 223 -11.70 -20.15 25.23
C GLU A 223 -10.22 -19.79 25.05
N ASP A 224 -9.35 -20.80 25.04
CA ASP A 224 -7.89 -20.65 24.91
C ASP A 224 -7.39 -20.70 23.46
N TYR A 225 -8.25 -21.13 22.52
CA TYR A 225 -7.90 -21.31 21.11
C TYR A 225 -9.07 -21.03 20.17
N SER A 226 -8.90 -20.09 19.24
CA SER A 226 -9.87 -19.83 18.17
C SER A 226 -9.64 -20.73 16.96
N THR A 227 -10.59 -21.61 16.67
CA THR A 227 -10.57 -22.44 15.45
C THR A 227 -10.90 -21.66 14.17
N ASN A 228 -11.53 -20.48 14.30
CA ASN A 228 -11.92 -19.67 13.15
C ASN A 228 -10.70 -19.12 12.39
N TYR A 229 -9.63 -18.80 13.11
CA TYR A 229 -8.43 -18.17 12.54
C TYR A 229 -7.15 -18.98 12.80
N GLY A 230 -7.13 -19.82 13.84
CA GLY A 230 -5.90 -20.42 14.34
C GLY A 230 -4.91 -19.39 14.90
N CYS A 231 -3.71 -19.84 15.20
CA CYS A 231 -2.61 -18.97 15.63
C CYS A 231 -1.48 -19.08 14.61
N TYR A 232 -1.04 -17.94 14.08
CA TYR A 232 0.05 -17.89 13.11
C TYR A 232 0.89 -16.63 13.27
N SER A 233 2.13 -16.72 12.83
CA SER A 233 3.09 -15.62 12.73
C SER A 233 4.01 -15.95 11.57
N VAL A 234 3.73 -15.36 10.41
CA VAL A 234 4.39 -15.66 9.14
C VAL A 234 4.89 -14.36 8.54
N SER A 235 6.19 -14.30 8.27
CA SER A 235 6.85 -13.13 7.67
C SER A 235 7.59 -13.53 6.40
N GLY A 236 7.48 -12.67 5.39
CA GLY A 236 8.07 -12.82 4.07
C GLY A 236 9.09 -11.73 3.79
N THR A 237 10.26 -12.13 3.28
CA THR A 237 11.23 -11.20 2.70
C THR A 237 11.16 -11.27 1.19
N TRP A 238 10.99 -10.12 0.52
CA TRP A 238 10.87 -10.05 -0.92
C TRP A 238 12.13 -9.45 -1.56
N GLN A 239 12.39 -9.85 -2.81
CA GLN A 239 13.43 -9.26 -3.65
C GLN A 239 13.12 -9.50 -5.12
N ILE A 240 13.59 -8.61 -6.00
CA ILE A 240 13.60 -8.83 -7.44
C ILE A 240 15.00 -9.33 -7.80
N GLN A 241 15.08 -10.55 -8.34
CA GLN A 241 16.36 -11.12 -8.75
C GLN A 241 16.96 -10.34 -9.93
N PRO A 242 18.30 -10.28 -10.06
CA PRO A 242 18.92 -9.68 -11.21
C PRO A 242 18.41 -10.31 -12.51
N GLY A 243 17.90 -9.45 -13.39
CA GLY A 243 17.48 -9.83 -14.74
C GLY A 243 18.57 -9.58 -15.78
N GLY A 244 18.34 -10.09 -16.99
CA GLY A 244 19.14 -9.77 -18.18
C GLY A 244 18.59 -8.54 -18.89
N SER A 245 18.11 -8.73 -20.12
CA SER A 245 17.42 -7.69 -20.90
C SER A 245 16.00 -7.35 -20.39
N GLN A 246 15.51 -8.06 -19.38
CA GLN A 246 14.20 -7.93 -18.76
C GLN A 246 14.36 -8.06 -17.23
N PRO A 247 13.40 -7.58 -16.43
CA PRO A 247 13.38 -7.84 -14.99
C PRO A 247 13.47 -9.33 -14.67
N GLY A 248 14.22 -9.66 -13.59
CA GLY A 248 14.30 -11.02 -13.09
C GLY A 248 13.05 -11.41 -12.29
N ASP A 249 13.04 -12.63 -11.74
CA ASP A 249 11.89 -13.11 -10.96
C ASP A 249 11.75 -12.33 -9.63
N LEU A 250 10.52 -11.97 -9.25
CA LEU A 250 10.19 -11.51 -7.90
C LEU A 250 10.06 -12.74 -7.01
N VAL A 251 10.84 -12.78 -5.94
CA VAL A 251 10.91 -13.90 -5.02
C VAL A 251 10.55 -13.43 -3.62
N ILE A 252 9.60 -14.12 -2.99
CA ILE A 252 9.23 -13.91 -1.59
C ILE A 252 9.53 -15.20 -0.82
N SER A 253 10.42 -15.09 0.16
CA SER A 253 10.80 -16.20 1.04
C SER A 253 10.10 -16.02 2.37
N PHE A 254 9.23 -16.97 2.71
CA PHE A 254 8.45 -16.96 3.94
C PHE A 254 9.06 -17.86 4.99
N THR A 255 9.03 -17.37 6.23
CA THR A 255 9.34 -18.13 7.43
C THR A 255 8.36 -17.79 8.52
N GLY A 256 8.05 -18.75 9.39
CA GLY A 256 7.14 -18.49 10.48
C GLY A 256 6.64 -19.76 11.14
N LYS A 257 5.49 -19.64 11.80
CA LYS A 257 4.76 -20.75 12.39
C LYS A 257 3.26 -20.55 12.22
N GLN A 258 2.55 -21.66 12.22
CA GLN A 258 1.09 -21.70 12.25
C GLN A 258 0.60 -22.87 13.08
N THR A 259 -0.66 -22.87 13.49
CA THR A 259 -1.27 -23.99 14.18
C THR A 259 -2.29 -24.71 13.30
N SER A 260 -2.42 -26.02 13.53
CA SER A 260 -3.56 -26.81 13.07
C SER A 260 -4.25 -27.42 14.27
N ALA A 261 -5.57 -27.49 14.28
CA ALA A 261 -6.34 -28.06 15.38
C ALA A 261 -7.18 -29.25 14.92
N GLN A 262 -7.36 -30.22 15.82
CA GLN A 262 -8.32 -31.31 15.68
C GLN A 262 -9.14 -31.39 16.97
N VAL A 263 -10.45 -31.56 16.83
CA VAL A 263 -11.34 -31.77 17.98
C VAL A 263 -10.99 -33.11 18.63
N VAL A 264 -10.82 -33.12 19.95
CA VAL A 264 -10.60 -34.33 20.73
C VAL A 264 -11.67 -34.46 21.82
N PRO A 265 -12.13 -35.69 22.13
CA PRO A 265 -13.09 -35.88 23.22
C PRO A 265 -12.47 -35.46 24.54
N ILE A 266 -13.24 -34.74 25.37
CA ILE A 266 -12.86 -34.45 26.74
C ILE A 266 -12.57 -35.76 27.45
N GLN A 267 -11.39 -35.87 28.03
CA GLN A 267 -11.08 -37.04 28.84
C GLN A 267 -11.82 -36.88 30.16
N ALA A 268 -12.94 -37.59 30.30
CA ALA A 268 -13.69 -37.60 31.55
C ALA A 268 -12.71 -37.89 32.70
N PRO A 269 -12.70 -37.08 33.78
CA PRO A 269 -11.85 -37.35 34.92
C PRO A 269 -12.11 -38.79 35.37
N ALA A 270 -11.04 -39.57 35.55
CA ALA A 270 -11.17 -40.94 36.01
C ALA A 270 -12.00 -40.93 37.30
N ALA A 271 -13.21 -41.48 37.25
CA ALA A 271 -14.10 -41.48 38.39
C ALA A 271 -13.35 -42.10 39.57
N PRO A 272 -13.27 -41.43 40.73
CA PRO A 272 -12.69 -42.05 41.91
C PRO A 272 -13.49 -43.34 42.14
N ALA A 273 -12.80 -44.46 42.35
CA ALA A 273 -13.36 -45.82 42.42
C ALA A 273 -14.39 -46.06 43.54
N SER A 274 -14.85 -45.00 44.19
CA SER A 274 -15.74 -45.00 45.35
C SER A 274 -16.75 -43.84 45.35
N ALA A 275 -17.01 -43.17 44.22
CA ALA A 275 -18.09 -42.18 44.15
C ALA A 275 -19.47 -42.88 44.16
N PRO A 276 -20.39 -42.53 45.07
CA PRO A 276 -21.77 -43.01 45.01
C PRO A 276 -22.45 -42.47 43.75
N ALA A 277 -23.37 -43.26 43.19
CA ALA A 277 -24.12 -42.91 41.99
C ALA A 277 -24.80 -41.54 42.15
N SER A 278 -24.35 -40.55 41.41
CA SER A 278 -24.96 -39.21 41.38
C SER A 278 -26.28 -39.24 40.60
N GLU A 279 -27.23 -38.45 41.10
CA GLU A 279 -28.58 -38.26 40.55
C GLU A 279 -28.55 -37.73 39.10
N PRO A 280 -29.65 -37.92 38.33
CA PRO A 280 -29.71 -37.49 36.93
C PRO A 280 -29.56 -35.97 36.83
N LEU A 281 -28.67 -35.53 35.94
CA LEU A 281 -28.40 -34.12 35.67
C LEU A 281 -29.66 -33.44 35.08
N GLU A 282 -29.99 -32.24 35.57
CA GLU A 282 -31.13 -31.46 35.09
C GLU A 282 -30.96 -31.05 33.61
N GLU A 283 -32.07 -31.06 32.86
CA GLU A 283 -32.18 -30.59 31.48
C GLU A 283 -31.80 -29.10 31.37
N GLY A 284 -30.53 -28.83 31.12
CA GLY A 284 -29.95 -27.49 30.96
C GLY A 284 -28.42 -27.47 30.94
N GLU A 285 -27.78 -28.64 31.01
CA GLU A 285 -26.33 -28.78 31.06
C GLU A 285 -25.68 -28.30 29.77
N ALA A 286 -24.73 -27.38 29.91
CA ALA A 286 -23.96 -26.84 28.80
C ALA A 286 -23.35 -27.99 27.98
N PRO A 287 -23.29 -27.88 26.63
CA PRO A 287 -22.66 -28.91 25.81
C PRO A 287 -21.24 -29.18 26.33
N PRO A 288 -20.74 -30.43 26.22
CA PRO A 288 -19.39 -30.75 26.66
C PRO A 288 -18.41 -29.77 26.00
N SER A 289 -17.63 -29.08 26.83
CA SER A 289 -16.58 -28.15 26.41
C SER A 289 -15.60 -28.85 25.47
N GLU A 290 -15.74 -28.65 24.16
CA GLU A 290 -14.82 -29.27 23.19
C GLU A 290 -13.37 -28.90 23.51
N GLU A 291 -12.48 -29.89 23.46
CA GLU A 291 -11.04 -29.67 23.54
C GLU A 291 -10.41 -29.85 22.17
N TYR A 292 -9.33 -29.11 21.94
CA TYR A 292 -8.59 -29.11 20.70
C TYR A 292 -7.19 -29.63 20.94
N LEU A 293 -6.79 -30.63 20.16
CA LEU A 293 -5.37 -30.97 20.02
C LEU A 293 -4.78 -30.04 18.95
N VAL A 294 -4.06 -29.03 19.43
CA VAL A 294 -3.42 -28.00 18.62
C VAL A 294 -1.98 -28.38 18.37
N GLN A 295 -1.59 -28.50 17.11
CA GLN A 295 -0.22 -28.78 16.68
C GLN A 295 0.42 -27.54 16.06
N VAL A 296 1.62 -27.20 16.53
CA VAL A 296 2.41 -26.10 15.97
C VAL A 296 3.23 -26.60 14.79
N GLN A 297 3.16 -25.90 13.66
CA GLN A 297 3.85 -26.22 12.42
C GLN A 297 4.82 -25.10 12.06
N ALA A 298 6.01 -25.45 11.57
CA ALA A 298 6.91 -24.48 10.97
C ALA A 298 6.42 -24.13 9.56
N VAL A 299 6.48 -22.84 9.23
CA VAL A 299 6.25 -22.35 7.87
C VAL A 299 7.60 -22.05 7.26
N GLN A 300 7.88 -22.68 6.12
CA GLN A 300 8.98 -22.33 5.24
C GLN A 300 8.48 -22.50 3.81
N ALA A 301 8.33 -21.39 3.10
CA ALA A 301 7.83 -21.42 1.72
C ALA A 301 8.57 -20.40 0.86
N ARG A 302 8.49 -20.60 -0.44
CA ARG A 302 9.05 -19.68 -1.43
C ARG A 302 8.03 -19.46 -2.53
N LEU A 303 7.63 -18.21 -2.70
CA LEU A 303 6.70 -17.76 -3.72
C LEU A 303 7.49 -17.04 -4.82
N ILE A 304 7.23 -17.40 -6.08
CA ILE A 304 7.95 -16.84 -7.23
C ILE A 304 6.93 -16.26 -8.21
N TYR A 305 7.16 -15.01 -8.59
CA TYR A 305 6.47 -14.35 -9.69
C TYR A 305 7.46 -14.08 -10.81
N ARG A 306 7.05 -14.40 -12.04
CA ARG A 306 7.85 -14.15 -13.24
C ARG A 306 7.36 -12.92 -13.97
N PHE A 307 8.29 -12.07 -14.39
CA PHE A 307 7.97 -10.92 -15.22
C PHE A 307 7.59 -11.37 -16.64
N LYS A 308 6.36 -11.08 -17.06
CA LYS A 308 5.79 -11.43 -18.37
C LYS A 308 4.76 -10.38 -18.80
N ASP A 309 4.91 -9.89 -20.03
CA ASP A 309 4.01 -8.90 -20.64
C ASP A 309 3.85 -7.62 -19.80
N GLY A 310 4.96 -7.15 -19.21
CA GLY A 310 4.98 -5.94 -18.38
C GLY A 310 4.56 -6.13 -16.91
N LEU A 311 4.21 -7.36 -16.49
CA LEU A 311 3.68 -7.65 -15.17
C LEU A 311 4.39 -8.85 -14.52
N TYR A 312 4.52 -8.84 -13.20
CA TYR A 312 4.81 -10.03 -12.41
C TYR A 312 3.56 -10.91 -12.33
N ARG A 313 3.70 -12.16 -12.75
CA ARG A 313 2.64 -13.17 -12.68
C ARG A 313 3.11 -14.33 -11.83
N HIS A 314 2.20 -14.87 -11.03
CA HIS A 314 2.47 -16.06 -10.23
C HIS A 314 3.05 -17.18 -11.11
N ALA A 315 4.16 -17.76 -10.66
CA ALA A 315 4.87 -18.81 -11.38
C ALA A 315 4.99 -20.10 -10.58
N SER A 316 5.24 -20.02 -9.26
CA SER A 316 5.34 -21.21 -8.40
C SER A 316 5.26 -20.90 -6.91
N GLY A 317 4.87 -21.91 -6.12
CA GLY A 317 4.74 -21.84 -4.66
C GLY A 317 3.37 -21.31 -4.23
N ASP A 318 2.97 -21.57 -3.00
CA ASP A 318 1.74 -21.01 -2.43
C ASP A 318 2.10 -19.92 -1.43
N ASN A 319 1.24 -18.91 -1.27
CA ASN A 319 1.41 -17.90 -0.23
C ASN A 319 0.98 -18.51 1.12
N PRO A 320 1.91 -18.74 2.07
CA PRO A 320 1.56 -19.34 3.35
C PRO A 320 1.03 -18.32 4.35
N ALA A 321 1.01 -17.02 4.03
CA ALA A 321 0.48 -15.97 4.89
C ALA A 321 -1.07 -15.97 4.79
N PRO A 322 -1.80 -16.34 5.85
CA PRO A 322 -3.26 -16.38 5.79
C PRO A 322 -3.86 -14.98 5.62
N GLY A 323 -4.84 -14.84 4.71
CA GLY A 323 -5.65 -13.63 4.63
C GLY A 323 -6.63 -13.51 5.78
N PHE A 324 -7.04 -12.28 6.11
CA PHE A 324 -8.11 -11.99 7.07
C PHE A 324 -8.99 -10.84 6.58
#